data_AF-A0A2G0Q6T5-F1
#
_entry.id   AF-A0A2G0Q6T5-F1
#
_cell.length_a   1.000
_cell.length_b   1.000
_cell.length_c   1.000
_cell.angle_alpha   90.00
_cell.angle_beta   90.00
_cell.angle_gamma   90.00
#
_symmetry.space_group_name_H-M   'P 1'
#
loop_
_entity.id
_entity.type
_entity.pdbx_description
1 polymer ?
#
loop_
_entity_poly.entity_id
_entity_poly.type
_entity_poly.pdbx_seq_one_letter_code
_entity_poly.pdbx_strand_id
1 'polypeptide(L)'
;MFIQIQSLHHDINFSLAQAALFAFDGVIQVEEEIHGFRWIEERDLSGFIDGTENPKGSECAEVALISEGHDQDGSYVLVQRYEHNLNKWQRFSDEEQEKMIGRTKKESIELEEHVRNKISHVSRVVIEENGEELAILRRSLPYGTASGKHGLFFIAYCACLHNIEQQLVSWMVSMMIY
;
A
#
# COMPACT_ATOMS: atom_id res chain seq x y z
N MET A 1 -9.51 -12.08 -11.54
CA MET A 1 -10.46 -11.88 -10.43
C MET A 1 -9.66 -11.61 -9.17
N PHE A 2 -10.12 -10.69 -8.32
CA PHE A 2 -9.48 -10.37 -7.05
C PHE A 2 -10.52 -10.42 -5.93
N ILE A 3 -10.18 -11.02 -4.79
CA ILE A 3 -11.04 -11.10 -3.61
C ILE A 3 -10.23 -10.54 -2.43
N GLN A 4 -10.73 -9.48 -1.81
CA GLN A 4 -10.17 -8.92 -0.57
C GLN A 4 -11.12 -9.18 0.60
N ILE A 5 -10.56 -9.74 1.68
CA ILE A 5 -11.25 -9.94 2.94
C ILE A 5 -10.42 -9.28 4.04
N GLN A 6 -11.03 -8.39 4.80
CA GLN A 6 -10.36 -7.70 5.90
C GLN A 6 -11.33 -7.52 7.07
N SER A 7 -10.86 -7.83 8.27
CA SER A 7 -11.58 -7.59 9.53
C SER A 7 -10.57 -7.56 10.69
N LEU A 8 -11.07 -7.42 11.91
CA LEU A 8 -10.26 -7.51 13.13
C LEU A 8 -9.95 -8.97 13.54
N HIS A 9 -10.48 -9.96 12.83
CA HIS A 9 -10.49 -11.37 13.22
C HIS A 9 -10.04 -12.27 12.06
N HIS A 10 -8.81 -12.79 12.14
CA HIS A 10 -8.23 -13.62 11.08
C HIS A 10 -8.97 -14.95 10.90
N ASP A 11 -9.44 -15.56 11.98
CA ASP A 11 -10.28 -16.76 11.98
C ASP A 11 -11.60 -16.57 11.20
N ILE A 12 -12.24 -15.40 11.35
CA ILE A 12 -13.43 -15.04 10.55
C ILE A 12 -13.05 -14.84 9.08
N ASN A 13 -11.93 -14.15 8.81
CA ASN A 13 -11.46 -13.94 7.43
C ASN A 13 -11.18 -15.26 6.73
N PHE A 14 -10.54 -16.20 7.42
CA PHE A 14 -10.24 -17.53 6.91
C PHE A 14 -11.52 -18.31 6.59
N SER A 15 -12.51 -18.27 7.48
CA SER A 15 -13.82 -18.90 7.25
C SER A 15 -14.54 -18.32 6.02
N LEU A 16 -14.48 -16.99 5.84
CA LEU A 16 -15.05 -16.33 4.67
C LEU A 16 -14.28 -16.66 3.38
N ALA A 17 -12.96 -16.79 3.44
CA ALA A 17 -12.15 -17.21 2.29
C ALA A 17 -12.52 -18.64 1.85
N GLN A 18 -12.71 -19.57 2.78
CA GLN A 18 -13.21 -20.92 2.46
C GLN A 18 -14.59 -20.88 1.80
N ALA A 19 -15.51 -20.07 2.33
CA ALA A 19 -16.84 -19.90 1.74
C ALA A 19 -16.77 -19.29 0.31
N ALA A 20 -15.86 -18.34 0.08
CA ALA A 20 -15.65 -17.75 -1.23
C ALA A 20 -15.11 -18.80 -2.23
N LEU A 21 -14.11 -19.59 -1.85
CA LEU A 21 -13.59 -20.67 -2.70
C LEU A 21 -14.65 -21.72 -3.03
N PHE A 22 -15.48 -22.08 -2.05
CA PHE A 22 -16.61 -22.98 -2.29
C PHE A 22 -17.64 -22.39 -3.28
N ALA A 23 -17.94 -21.10 -3.17
CA ALA A 23 -18.86 -20.43 -4.08
C ALA A 23 -18.36 -20.36 -5.54
N PHE A 24 -17.04 -20.36 -5.73
CA PHE A 24 -16.38 -20.35 -7.04
C PHE A 24 -15.77 -21.72 -7.41
N ASP A 25 -16.20 -22.80 -6.76
CA ASP A 25 -15.64 -24.13 -7.00
C ASP A 25 -15.74 -24.55 -8.47
N GLY A 26 -14.64 -25.11 -8.99
CA GLY A 26 -14.54 -25.57 -10.38
C GLY A 26 -14.53 -24.49 -11.46
N VAL A 27 -14.64 -23.19 -11.13
CA VAL A 27 -14.63 -22.09 -12.13
C VAL A 27 -13.43 -21.16 -12.04
N ILE A 28 -12.66 -21.23 -10.96
CA ILE A 28 -11.44 -20.42 -10.79
C ILE A 28 -10.22 -21.30 -10.47
N GLN A 29 -9.05 -20.79 -10.83
CA GLN A 29 -7.76 -21.26 -10.33
C GLN A 29 -7.18 -20.16 -9.44
N VAL A 30 -6.80 -20.52 -8.20
CA VAL A 30 -6.18 -19.57 -7.27
C VAL A 30 -4.70 -19.47 -7.62
N GLU A 31 -4.30 -18.32 -8.17
CA GLU A 31 -2.89 -18.03 -8.48
C GLU A 31 -2.10 -17.65 -7.22
N GLU A 32 -2.72 -16.90 -6.31
CA GLU A 32 -2.07 -16.40 -5.11
C GLU A 32 -3.08 -16.17 -3.97
N GLU A 33 -2.69 -16.53 -2.75
CA GLU A 33 -3.43 -16.27 -1.51
C GLU A 33 -2.48 -15.67 -0.47
N ILE A 34 -2.74 -14.43 -0.03
CA ILE A 34 -1.88 -13.70 0.90
C ILE A 34 -2.65 -13.34 2.16
N HIS A 35 -2.10 -13.72 3.31
CA HIS A 35 -2.65 -13.39 4.61
C HIS A 35 -1.90 -12.20 5.20
N GLY A 36 -2.52 -11.03 5.10
CA GLY A 36 -2.01 -9.80 5.71
C GLY A 36 -2.28 -9.73 7.21
N PHE A 37 -1.40 -9.08 7.95
CA PHE A 37 -1.58 -8.77 9.36
C PHE A 37 -1.15 -7.35 9.67
N ARG A 38 -1.81 -6.69 10.62
CA ARG A 38 -1.35 -5.39 11.13
C ARG A 38 -0.21 -5.63 12.10
N TRP A 39 0.94 -5.03 11.84
CA TRP A 39 2.09 -5.13 12.74
C TRP A 39 2.01 -4.08 13.86
N ILE A 40 2.95 -4.17 14.78
CA ILE A 40 3.05 -3.30 15.96
C ILE A 40 3.04 -1.84 15.51
N GLU A 41 2.20 -1.02 16.14
CA GLU A 41 2.07 0.42 15.87
C GLU A 41 1.75 0.77 14.41
N GLU A 42 1.05 -0.12 13.68
CA GLU A 42 0.69 0.10 12.26
C GLU A 42 1.91 0.27 11.35
N ARG A 43 3.02 -0.38 11.70
CA ARG A 43 4.26 -0.29 10.93
C ARG A 43 4.32 -1.29 9.79
N ASP A 44 4.96 -0.88 8.70
CA ASP A 44 5.53 -1.80 7.74
C ASP A 44 6.72 -2.57 8.35
N LEU A 45 7.08 -3.74 7.79
CA LEU A 45 8.21 -4.56 8.25
C LEU A 45 9.57 -3.84 8.21
N SER A 46 9.70 -2.74 7.46
CA SER A 46 10.87 -1.84 7.50
C SER A 46 11.02 -1.08 8.82
N GLY A 47 9.95 -1.00 9.62
CA GLY A 47 9.89 -0.27 10.88
C GLY A 47 9.27 1.13 10.78
N PHE A 48 8.84 1.58 9.60
CA PHE A 48 8.16 2.86 9.39
C PHE A 48 6.64 2.70 9.55
N ILE A 49 5.96 3.71 10.08
CA ILE A 49 4.49 3.72 10.17
C ILE A 49 3.92 3.81 8.75
N ASP A 50 3.02 2.89 8.39
CA ASP A 50 2.35 2.89 7.09
C ASP A 50 0.88 3.27 7.26
N GLY A 51 0.53 4.48 6.78
CA GLY A 51 -0.85 4.96 6.81
C GLY A 51 -1.06 6.34 7.46
N THR A 52 0.01 7.07 7.79
CA THR A 52 -0.08 8.41 8.43
C THR A 52 -0.98 9.37 7.66
N GLU A 53 -0.71 9.54 6.35
CA GLU A 53 -1.46 10.38 5.40
C GLU A 53 -2.53 9.61 4.61
N ASN A 54 -2.93 8.42 5.06
CA ASN A 54 -4.01 7.70 4.38
C ASN A 54 -5.35 8.42 4.64
N PRO A 55 -6.26 8.54 3.65
CA PRO A 55 -7.56 9.18 3.84
C PRO A 55 -8.35 8.64 5.03
N LYS A 56 -9.10 9.51 5.73
CA LYS A 56 -9.85 9.14 6.95
C LYS A 56 -11.29 9.61 6.92
N GLY A 57 -12.16 8.89 7.63
CA GLY A 57 -13.57 9.27 7.75
C GLY A 57 -14.28 9.29 6.39
N SER A 58 -14.98 10.38 6.09
CA SER A 58 -15.72 10.56 4.83
C SER A 58 -14.81 10.63 3.60
N GLU A 59 -13.59 11.14 3.75
CA GLU A 59 -12.60 11.27 2.68
C GLU A 59 -12.27 9.91 2.04
N CYS A 60 -12.36 8.82 2.81
CA CYS A 60 -12.17 7.48 2.27
C CYS A 60 -13.09 7.20 1.06
N ALA A 61 -14.36 7.59 1.17
CA ALA A 61 -15.34 7.36 0.12
C ALA A 61 -15.15 8.36 -1.04
N GLU A 62 -14.83 9.61 -0.73
CA GLU A 62 -14.57 10.67 -1.71
C GLU A 62 -13.37 10.30 -2.62
N VAL A 63 -12.31 9.73 -2.05
CA VAL A 63 -11.11 9.32 -2.81
C VAL A 63 -11.33 8.00 -3.56
N ALA A 64 -12.06 7.05 -2.97
CA ALA A 64 -12.12 5.68 -3.49
C ALA A 64 -13.28 5.40 -4.44
N LEU A 65 -14.41 6.10 -4.33
CA LEU A 65 -15.64 5.75 -5.06
C LEU A 65 -15.89 6.68 -6.25
N ILE A 66 -16.25 6.08 -7.38
CA ILE A 66 -16.68 6.82 -8.57
C ILE A 66 -17.99 7.54 -8.24
N SER A 67 -18.02 8.86 -8.42
CA SER A 67 -19.10 9.73 -7.96
C SER A 67 -20.37 9.68 -8.82
N GLU A 68 -20.24 9.39 -10.12
CA GLU A 68 -21.34 9.43 -11.07
C GLU A 68 -21.14 8.52 -12.28
N GLY A 69 -22.22 8.33 -13.05
CA GLY A 69 -22.21 7.50 -14.26
C GLY A 69 -22.52 6.03 -13.99
N HIS A 70 -22.26 5.18 -14.98
CA HIS A 70 -22.63 3.77 -14.92
C HIS A 70 -21.83 2.94 -13.89
N ASP A 71 -20.64 3.41 -13.55
CA ASP A 71 -19.73 2.78 -12.58
C ASP A 71 -19.81 3.43 -11.19
N GLN A 72 -20.85 4.24 -10.93
CA GLN A 72 -21.06 4.87 -9.63
C GLN A 72 -20.97 3.85 -8.48
N ASP A 73 -20.33 4.24 -7.38
CA ASP A 73 -20.00 3.39 -6.22
C ASP A 73 -19.00 2.26 -6.52
N GLY A 74 -18.50 2.16 -7.76
CA GLY A 74 -17.36 1.35 -8.14
C GLY A 74 -16.03 2.00 -7.74
N SER A 75 -14.94 1.23 -7.89
CA SER A 75 -13.58 1.68 -7.59
C SER A 75 -12.57 0.94 -8.44
N TYR A 76 -11.49 1.62 -8.82
CA TYR A 76 -10.31 0.97 -9.38
C TYR A 76 -9.45 0.42 -8.24
N VAL A 77 -8.89 -0.77 -8.44
CA VAL A 77 -8.00 -1.42 -7.48
C VAL A 77 -6.64 -1.74 -8.10
N LEU A 78 -5.57 -1.44 -7.38
CA LEU A 78 -4.22 -1.91 -7.66
C LEU A 78 -3.75 -2.80 -6.52
N VAL A 79 -3.21 -3.97 -6.87
CA VAL A 79 -2.54 -4.87 -5.93
C VAL A 79 -1.12 -5.18 -6.39
N GLN A 80 -0.16 -5.07 -5.48
CA GLN A 80 1.26 -5.38 -5.75
C GLN A 80 1.90 -5.99 -4.52
N ARG A 81 2.53 -7.15 -4.66
CA ARG A 81 3.24 -7.81 -3.57
C ARG A 81 4.73 -7.47 -3.60
N TYR A 82 5.22 -6.91 -2.50
CA TYR A 82 6.62 -6.58 -2.30
C TYR A 82 7.29 -7.62 -1.39
N GLU A 83 8.44 -8.13 -1.80
CA GLU A 83 9.29 -8.99 -0.96
C GLU A 83 10.42 -8.13 -0.38
N HIS A 84 10.47 -8.01 0.94
CA HIS A 84 11.48 -7.19 1.61
C HIS A 84 12.78 -7.95 1.81
N ASN A 85 13.90 -7.24 1.65
CA ASN A 85 15.21 -7.72 2.06
C ASN A 85 15.65 -6.97 3.32
N LEU A 86 15.11 -7.39 4.47
CA LEU A 86 15.37 -6.72 5.75
C LEU A 86 16.85 -6.78 6.17
N ASN A 87 17.59 -7.83 5.76
CA ASN A 87 19.02 -7.93 5.99
C ASN A 87 19.82 -6.84 5.26
N LYS A 88 19.38 -6.45 4.05
CA LYS A 88 19.96 -5.31 3.32
C LYS A 88 19.52 -4.00 3.97
N TRP A 89 18.24 -3.89 4.33
CA TRP A 89 17.67 -2.69 4.94
C TRP A 89 18.36 -2.29 6.25
N GLN A 90 18.62 -3.26 7.13
CA GLN A 90 19.28 -3.05 8.42
C GLN A 90 20.75 -2.59 8.33
N ARG A 91 21.35 -2.59 7.13
CA ARG A 91 22.72 -2.05 6.94
C ARG A 91 22.76 -0.54 6.87
N PHE A 92 21.63 0.11 6.56
CA PHE A 92 21.51 1.56 6.56
C PHE A 92 21.20 2.04 7.97
N SER A 93 21.82 3.15 8.36
CA SER A 93 21.46 3.88 9.58
C SER A 93 20.02 4.40 9.50
N ASP A 94 19.42 4.69 10.66
CA ASP A 94 18.06 5.26 10.69
C ASP A 94 17.99 6.56 9.88
N GLU A 95 18.99 7.44 9.96
CA GLU A 95 19.03 8.69 9.18
C GLU A 95 19.03 8.43 7.66
N GLU A 96 19.77 7.43 7.18
CA GLU A 96 19.77 7.04 5.76
C GLU A 96 18.41 6.47 5.35
N GLN A 97 17.81 5.62 6.18
CA GLN A 97 16.47 5.07 5.93
C GLN A 97 15.42 6.19 5.89
N GLU A 98 15.47 7.13 6.81
CA GLU A 98 14.57 8.29 6.86
C GLU A 98 14.70 9.15 5.60
N LYS A 99 15.91 9.38 5.08
CA LYS A 99 16.13 10.07 3.80
C LYS A 99 15.60 9.29 2.60
N MET A 100 15.61 7.96 2.65
CA MET A 100 15.04 7.09 1.61
C MET A 100 13.51 7.07 1.65
N ILE A 101 12.91 7.10 2.84
CA ILE A 101 11.45 7.10 2.98
C ILE A 101 10.88 8.52 2.81
N GLY A 102 11.52 9.52 3.39
CA GLY A 102 11.05 10.91 3.44
C GLY A 102 10.30 11.27 4.73
N ARG A 103 10.34 10.41 5.76
CA ARG A 103 9.75 10.67 7.08
C ARG A 103 10.70 10.17 8.17
N THR A 104 10.57 10.69 9.40
CA THR A 104 11.26 10.13 10.56
C THR A 104 10.72 8.74 10.89
N LYS A 105 11.58 7.83 11.33
CA LYS A 105 11.22 6.42 11.49
C LYS A 105 10.32 6.19 12.69
N LYS A 106 10.61 6.85 13.80
CA LYS A 106 9.91 6.63 15.07
C LYS A 106 8.56 7.34 15.10
N GLU A 107 8.53 8.63 14.77
CA GLU A 107 7.32 9.46 14.86
C GLU A 107 6.57 9.64 13.53
N SER A 108 7.11 9.20 12.39
CA SER A 108 6.51 9.42 11.06
C SER A 108 6.27 10.90 10.76
N ILE A 109 7.21 11.77 11.14
CA ILE A 109 7.17 13.19 10.82
C ILE A 109 7.74 13.37 9.41
N GLU A 110 7.04 14.06 8.53
CA GLU A 110 7.54 14.34 7.18
C GLU A 110 8.84 15.15 7.21
N LEU A 111 9.82 14.74 6.42
CA LEU A 111 11.05 15.49 6.25
C LEU A 111 10.84 16.60 5.22
N GLU A 112 11.40 17.77 5.52
CA GLU A 112 11.49 18.89 4.58
C GLU A 112 12.08 18.45 3.23
N GLU A 113 11.57 19.03 2.14
CA GLU A 113 11.92 18.61 0.77
C GLU A 113 13.42 18.68 0.48
N HIS A 114 14.11 19.68 1.02
CA HIS A 114 15.56 19.86 0.87
C HIS A 114 16.40 18.92 1.74
N VAL A 115 15.79 18.21 2.69
CA VAL A 115 16.44 17.26 3.61
C VAL A 115 16.31 15.82 3.11
N ARG A 116 15.15 15.46 2.55
CA ARG A 116 14.91 14.12 2.00
C ARG A 116 15.63 13.90 0.66
N ASN A 117 15.81 12.63 0.28
CA ASN A 117 16.33 12.32 -1.05
C ASN A 117 15.28 12.72 -2.12
N LYS A 118 15.72 13.29 -3.25
CA LYS A 118 14.85 13.57 -4.42
C LYS A 118 14.13 12.33 -4.95
N ILE A 119 14.70 11.15 -4.73
CA ILE A 119 14.10 9.86 -5.08
C ILE A 119 13.52 9.13 -3.85
N SER A 120 13.27 9.84 -2.75
CA SER A 120 12.62 9.25 -1.57
C SER A 120 11.19 8.81 -1.87
N HIS A 121 10.68 7.86 -1.09
CA HIS A 121 9.33 7.32 -1.28
C HIS A 121 8.28 8.44 -1.33
N VAL A 122 8.27 9.33 -0.32
CA VAL A 122 7.34 10.47 -0.25
C VAL A 122 7.47 11.38 -1.48
N SER A 123 8.69 11.70 -1.92
CA SER A 123 8.90 12.54 -3.12
C SER A 123 8.40 11.91 -4.41
N ARG A 124 8.15 10.59 -4.43
CA ARG A 124 7.62 9.88 -5.59
C ARG A 124 6.12 9.65 -5.53
N VAL A 125 5.51 9.54 -4.36
CA VAL A 125 4.06 9.27 -4.24
C VAL A 125 3.23 10.52 -3.99
N VAL A 126 3.79 11.54 -3.34
CA VAL A 126 3.09 12.81 -3.13
C VAL A 126 3.24 13.61 -4.41
N ILE A 127 2.20 13.55 -5.24
CA ILE A 127 2.12 14.22 -6.54
C ILE A 127 0.92 15.15 -6.48
N GLU A 128 1.15 16.42 -6.83
CA GLU A 128 0.09 17.43 -6.96
C GLU A 128 -0.14 17.76 -8.44
N GLU A 129 -1.40 17.79 -8.84
CA GLU A 129 -1.83 18.31 -10.14
C GLU A 129 -2.87 19.40 -9.92
N ASN A 130 -2.66 20.58 -10.52
CA ASN A 130 -3.53 21.75 -10.37
C ASN A 130 -3.77 22.19 -8.89
N GLY A 131 -2.82 21.88 -8.00
CA GLY A 131 -2.91 22.22 -6.57
C GLY A 131 -3.69 21.22 -5.72
N GLU A 132 -4.05 20.06 -6.27
CA GLU A 132 -4.66 18.95 -5.53
C GLU A 132 -3.73 17.73 -5.55
N GLU A 133 -3.58 17.09 -4.39
CA GLU A 133 -2.82 15.84 -4.29
C GLU A 133 -3.59 14.70 -4.96
N LEU A 134 -2.88 13.89 -5.74
CA LEU A 134 -3.40 12.67 -6.35
C LEU A 134 -3.55 11.56 -5.29
N ALA A 135 -4.52 11.72 -4.40
CA ALA A 135 -4.76 10.82 -3.28
C ALA A 135 -5.26 9.43 -3.73
N ILE A 136 -4.93 8.42 -2.92
CA ILE A 136 -5.40 7.03 -3.05
C ILE A 136 -5.74 6.47 -1.66
N LEU A 137 -6.74 5.59 -1.58
CA LEU A 137 -7.08 4.90 -0.33
C LEU A 137 -6.31 3.59 -0.23
N ARG A 138 -5.35 3.51 0.69
CA ARG A 138 -4.53 2.31 0.88
C ARG A 138 -5.16 1.36 1.89
N ARG A 139 -5.11 0.07 1.58
CA ARG A 139 -5.50 -1.07 2.43
C ARG A 139 -4.38 -2.08 2.59
N SER A 140 -3.14 -1.65 2.35
CA SER A 140 -1.93 -2.45 2.44
C SER A 140 -1.71 -3.03 3.84
N LEU A 141 -1.15 -4.24 3.90
CA LEU A 141 -0.74 -4.88 5.16
C LEU A 141 0.57 -5.66 4.97
N PRO A 142 1.42 -5.72 6.01
CA PRO A 142 2.47 -6.71 6.12
C PRO A 142 1.98 -8.15 5.89
N TYR A 143 2.80 -9.01 5.30
CA TYR A 143 2.52 -10.43 5.15
C TYR A 143 3.79 -11.28 5.33
N GLY A 144 3.58 -12.59 5.42
CA GLY A 144 4.62 -13.59 5.24
C GLY A 144 5.09 -14.24 6.54
N THR A 145 6.28 -14.84 6.49
CA THR A 145 6.89 -15.59 7.59
C THR A 145 8.25 -15.02 7.95
N ALA A 146 8.61 -15.03 9.24
CA ALA A 146 9.88 -14.48 9.71
C ALA A 146 11.11 -15.16 9.07
N SER A 147 11.05 -16.48 8.83
CA SER A 147 12.14 -17.26 8.24
C SER A 147 12.10 -17.34 6.71
N GLY A 148 11.02 -16.88 6.08
CA GLY A 148 10.78 -17.02 4.65
C GLY A 148 10.51 -15.68 3.99
N LYS A 149 9.68 -15.69 2.94
CA LYS A 149 9.24 -14.47 2.26
C LYS A 149 8.34 -13.66 3.18
N HIS A 150 8.60 -12.36 3.25
CA HIS A 150 7.81 -11.38 3.98
C HIS A 150 8.00 -10.00 3.36
N GLY A 151 7.04 -9.12 3.57
CA GLY A 151 7.09 -7.75 3.07
C GLY A 151 5.72 -7.11 3.16
N LEU A 152 5.40 -6.23 2.20
CA LEU A 152 4.13 -5.52 2.12
C LEU A 152 3.28 -6.08 0.97
N PHE A 153 2.02 -6.40 1.25
CA PHE A 153 1.02 -6.60 0.21
C PHE A 153 0.30 -5.27 0.00
N PHE A 154 0.74 -4.51 -1.01
CA PHE A 154 0.21 -3.20 -1.31
C PHE A 154 -1.16 -3.33 -1.98
N ILE A 155 -2.15 -2.62 -1.43
CA ILE A 155 -3.49 -2.51 -2.02
C ILE A 155 -3.90 -1.04 -1.99
N ALA A 156 -4.33 -0.52 -3.13
CA ALA A 156 -4.88 0.83 -3.25
C ALA A 156 -6.20 0.82 -4.00
N TYR A 157 -7.13 1.65 -3.52
CA TYR A 157 -8.40 1.96 -4.16
C TYR A 157 -8.43 3.44 -4.56
N CYS A 158 -9.03 3.73 -5.71
CA CYS A 158 -9.22 5.10 -6.17
C CYS A 158 -10.41 5.19 -7.12
N ALA A 159 -11.11 6.31 -7.09
CA ALA A 159 -12.16 6.64 -8.06
C ALA A 159 -11.59 6.84 -9.48
N CYS A 160 -10.31 7.22 -9.60
CA CYS A 160 -9.65 7.48 -10.86
C CYS A 160 -8.33 6.70 -10.98
N LEU A 161 -8.21 5.85 -12.00
CA LEU A 161 -6.99 5.07 -12.24
C LEU A 161 -5.75 5.95 -12.50
N HIS A 162 -5.94 7.18 -12.98
CA HIS A 162 -4.87 8.16 -13.23
C HIS A 162 -4.00 8.39 -12.00
N ASN A 163 -4.59 8.57 -10.81
CA ASN A 163 -3.84 8.83 -9.58
C ASN A 163 -2.85 7.69 -9.28
N ILE A 164 -3.33 6.45 -9.41
CA ILE A 164 -2.52 5.25 -9.22
C ILE A 164 -1.41 5.18 -10.29
N GLU A 165 -1.75 5.44 -11.55
CA GLU A 165 -0.80 5.38 -12.67
C GLU A 165 0.32 6.42 -12.52
N GLN A 166 0.00 7.67 -12.19
CA GLN A 166 1.01 8.72 -11.98
C GLN A 166 1.98 8.35 -10.86
N GLN A 167 1.48 7.82 -9.74
CA GLN A 167 2.34 7.34 -8.66
C GLN A 167 3.24 6.18 -9.11
N LEU A 168 2.73 5.23 -9.90
CA LEU A 168 3.54 4.13 -10.42
C LEU A 168 4.61 4.57 -11.43
N VAL A 169 4.26 5.42 -12.40
CA VAL A 169 5.21 5.94 -13.39
C VAL A 169 6.31 6.71 -12.68
N SER A 170 5.93 7.56 -11.74
CA SER A 170 6.83 8.30 -10.86
C SER A 170 7.82 7.38 -10.14
N TRP A 171 7.33 6.24 -9.61
CA TRP A 171 8.16 5.24 -8.95
C TRP A 171 9.12 4.52 -9.89
N MET A 172 8.64 4.05 -11.04
CA MET A 172 9.42 3.21 -11.97
C MET A 172 10.56 3.96 -12.64
N VAL A 173 10.38 5.24 -12.98
CA VAL A 173 11.42 6.04 -13.63
C VAL A 173 12.69 6.16 -12.77
N SER A 174 12.56 6.06 -11.44
CA SER A 174 13.69 6.05 -10.50
C SER A 174 14.52 4.76 -10.56
N MET A 175 13.88 3.61 -10.86
CA MET A 175 14.57 2.31 -10.96
C MET A 175 15.41 2.17 -12.24
N MET A 176 15.13 2.94 -13.29
CA MET A 176 15.86 2.85 -14.58
C MET A 176 17.18 3.66 -14.61
N ILE A 177 17.53 4.36 -13.53
CA ILE A 177 18.70 5.25 -13.47
C ILE A 177 19.89 4.60 -12.72
N TYR A 178 19.79 3.32 -12.32
CA TYR A 178 20.88 2.57 -11.66
C TYR A 178 20.95 1.09 -12.09
#